data_AF-A0A9D2TVX7-F1
#
_entry.id   AF-A0A9D2TVX7-F1
#
_cell.length_a   1.000
_cell.length_b   1.000
_cell.length_c   1.000
_cell.angle_alpha   90.00
_cell.angle_beta   90.00
_cell.angle_gamma   90.00
#
_symmetry.space_group_name_H-M   'P 1'
#
loop_
_entity.id
_entity.type
_entity.pdbx_description
1 polymer ?
#
loop_
_entity_poly.entity_id
_entity_poly.type
_entity_poly.pdbx_seq_one_letter_code
_entity_poly.pdbx_strand_id
1 'polypeptide(L)'
;MYLIQYLPYAITLLFLLLPAVLLGFQQRSLNFYGLSGSFLILLIVFGSRPRQLFYLLGSFLLSMLLIKAALLWRKRQAFRIWSFLLFLLPALFPMILKNFVLIPGQQLPLYAAEVCLSLKTIQILVYIYRDRIREYPAGECAGFLLFFPSLFLGPLDNSLEFHRSWTYVPSVKEYRRLLGKGLKELLWGIFYLLFIAHILSIFLQELFLEKDDLIQQMRCFI
;
A
#
# COMPACT_ATOMS: atom_id res chain seq x y z
N MET A 1 6.94 -16.46 -18.80
CA MET A 1 7.87 -15.32 -18.73
C MET A 1 7.49 -14.28 -17.66
N TYR A 2 6.84 -14.68 -16.55
CA TYR A 2 6.48 -13.79 -15.44
C TYR A 2 7.43 -13.94 -14.23
N LEU A 3 7.96 -15.15 -13.98
CA LEU A 3 8.85 -15.43 -12.84
C LEU A 3 10.14 -14.59 -12.81
N ILE A 4 10.75 -14.32 -13.97
CA ILE A 4 12.02 -13.56 -14.07
C ILE A 4 11.81 -12.09 -13.66
N GLN A 5 10.61 -11.53 -13.84
CA GLN A 5 10.31 -10.14 -13.51
C GLN A 5 10.07 -9.92 -12.01
N TYR A 6 9.60 -10.94 -11.28
CA TYR A 6 9.38 -10.88 -9.82
C TYR A 6 10.61 -11.25 -9.01
N LEU A 7 11.57 -11.98 -9.59
CA LEU A 7 12.80 -12.40 -8.93
C LEU A 7 13.64 -11.23 -8.37
N PRO A 8 13.93 -10.14 -9.13
CA PRO A 8 14.69 -9.00 -8.58
C PRO A 8 13.93 -8.28 -7.45
N TYR A 9 12.60 -8.23 -7.52
CA TYR A 9 11.77 -7.68 -6.44
C TYR A 9 11.86 -8.54 -5.17
N ALA A 10 11.76 -9.86 -5.31
CA ALA A 10 11.87 -10.79 -4.18
C ALA A 10 13.25 -10.74 -3.51
N ILE A 11 14.33 -10.68 -4.29
CA ILE A 11 15.70 -10.56 -3.79
C ILE A 11 15.88 -9.23 -3.03
N THR A 12 15.37 -8.13 -3.58
CA THR A 12 15.42 -6.81 -2.93
C THR A 12 14.66 -6.82 -1.60
N LEU A 13 13.46 -7.43 -1.59
CA LEU A 13 12.63 -7.54 -0.41
C LEU A 13 13.28 -8.40 0.67
N LEU A 14 13.95 -9.50 0.28
CA LEU A 14 14.74 -10.33 1.19
C LEU A 14 15.92 -9.55 1.80
N PHE A 15 16.65 -8.79 0.96
CA PHE A 15 17.76 -7.95 1.42
C PHE A 15 17.29 -6.84 2.35
N LEU A 16 16.08 -6.33 2.17
CA LEU A 16 15.47 -5.35 3.06
C LEU A 16 14.92 -5.99 4.35
N LEU A 17 14.48 -7.24 4.32
CA LEU A 17 13.98 -7.95 5.51
C LEU A 17 15.11 -8.42 6.42
N LEU A 18 16.25 -8.82 5.88
CA LEU A 18 17.39 -9.32 6.67
C LEU A 18 17.85 -8.35 7.78
N PRO A 19 18.14 -7.06 7.49
CA PRO A 19 18.53 -6.09 8.51
C PRO A 19 17.36 -5.77 9.45
N ALA A 20 16.11 -5.79 8.96
CA ALA A 20 14.93 -5.62 9.80
C ALA A 20 14.84 -6.71 10.86
N VAL A 21 15.16 -7.96 10.49
CA VAL A 21 15.17 -9.11 11.39
C VAL A 21 16.26 -8.96 12.45
N LEU A 22 17.47 -8.58 12.04
CA LEU A 22 18.59 -8.33 12.95
C LEU A 22 18.26 -7.20 13.95
N LEU A 23 17.69 -6.10 13.48
CA LEU A 23 17.25 -4.97 14.33
C LEU A 23 16.11 -5.36 15.28
N GLY A 24 15.19 -6.22 14.84
CA GLY A 24 14.11 -6.75 15.67
C GLY A 24 14.63 -7.61 16.83
N PHE A 25 15.68 -8.42 16.60
CA PHE A 25 16.35 -9.15 17.68
C PHE A 25 17.09 -8.23 18.67
N GLN A 26 17.56 -7.07 18.21
CA GLN A 26 18.21 -6.05 19.04
C GLN A 26 17.22 -5.18 19.85
N GLN A 27 15.91 -5.44 19.76
CA GLN A 27 14.85 -4.65 20.41
C GLN A 27 14.97 -3.14 20.10
N ARG A 28 15.42 -2.79 18.89
CA ARG A 28 15.44 -1.40 18.45
C ARG A 28 14.12 -1.05 17.77
N SER A 29 13.69 0.21 17.92
CA SER A 29 12.49 0.71 17.24
C SER A 29 12.66 0.58 15.72
N LEU A 30 11.74 -0.13 15.08
CA LEU A 30 11.75 -0.36 13.62
C LEU A 30 11.19 0.82 12.82
N ASN A 31 10.83 1.92 13.48
CA ASN A 31 10.14 3.07 12.90
C ASN A 31 10.88 3.72 11.75
N PHE A 32 12.15 4.12 12.00
CA PHE A 32 13.00 4.72 10.98
C PHE A 32 13.35 3.71 9.89
N TYR A 33 13.57 2.45 10.26
CA TYR A 33 13.87 1.40 9.30
C TYR A 33 12.68 1.12 8.36
N GLY A 34 11.46 1.09 8.89
CA GLY A 34 10.24 0.88 8.12
C GLY A 34 9.95 2.05 7.18
N LEU A 35 10.15 3.28 7.64
CA LEU A 35 10.02 4.47 6.80
C LEU A 35 11.06 4.51 5.68
N SER A 36 12.35 4.36 6.02
CA SER A 36 13.45 4.37 5.05
C SER A 36 13.36 3.20 4.08
N GLY A 37 13.01 2.01 4.58
CA GLY A 37 12.81 0.83 3.74
C GLY A 37 11.63 1.00 2.78
N SER A 38 10.53 1.60 3.24
CA SER A 38 9.40 1.91 2.37
C SER A 38 9.78 2.90 1.27
N PHE A 39 10.54 3.93 1.61
CA PHE A 39 11.05 4.91 0.64
C PHE A 39 11.98 4.27 -0.39
N LEU A 40 12.86 3.36 0.05
CA LEU A 40 13.78 2.63 -0.82
C LEU A 40 13.03 1.72 -1.80
N ILE A 41 12.01 1.00 -1.34
CA ILE A 41 11.13 0.20 -2.21
C ILE A 41 10.41 1.09 -3.22
N LEU A 42 9.91 2.26 -2.79
CA LEU A 42 9.28 3.23 -3.70
C LEU A 42 10.23 3.67 -4.81
N LEU A 43 11.48 3.99 -4.47
CA LEU A 43 12.51 4.37 -5.43
C LEU A 43 12.86 3.25 -6.40
N ILE A 44 12.87 2.00 -5.96
CA ILE A 44 13.14 0.86 -6.85
C ILE A 44 11.95 0.61 -7.79
N VAL A 45 10.73 0.67 -7.27
CA VAL A 45 9.50 0.40 -8.06
C VAL A 45 9.24 1.50 -9.09
N PHE A 46 9.44 2.76 -8.70
CA PHE A 46 9.09 3.93 -9.54
C PHE A 46 10.30 4.68 -10.10
N GLY A 47 11.54 4.33 -9.73
CA GLY A 47 12.76 5.04 -10.14
C GLY A 47 12.98 5.05 -11.64
N SER A 48 12.62 3.97 -12.33
CA SER A 48 12.70 3.90 -13.80
C SER A 48 11.61 4.72 -14.51
N ARG A 49 10.66 5.31 -13.77
CA ARG A 49 9.51 6.05 -14.31
C ARG A 49 9.29 7.36 -13.53
N PRO A 50 10.08 8.42 -13.81
CA PRO A 50 10.08 9.65 -13.02
C PRO A 50 8.72 10.36 -12.98
N ARG A 51 7.93 10.25 -14.06
CA ARG A 51 6.56 10.80 -14.09
C ARG A 51 5.67 10.15 -13.02
N GLN A 52 5.75 8.84 -12.83
CA GLN A 52 4.95 8.11 -11.84
C GLN A 52 5.37 8.48 -10.42
N LEU A 53 6.67 8.57 -10.18
CA LEU A 53 7.20 9.00 -8.90
C LEU A 53 6.73 10.42 -8.56
N PHE A 54 6.69 11.33 -9.54
CA PHE A 54 6.20 12.69 -9.35
C PHE A 54 4.72 12.74 -8.96
N TYR A 55 3.85 11.98 -9.64
CA TYR A 55 2.44 11.88 -9.26
C TYR A 55 2.27 11.32 -7.85
N LEU A 56 2.96 10.23 -7.53
CA LEU A 56 2.90 9.61 -6.21
C LEU A 56 3.37 10.57 -5.11
N LEU A 57 4.48 11.28 -5.35
CA LEU A 57 5.03 12.24 -4.40
C LEU A 57 4.12 13.45 -4.23
N GLY A 58 3.53 13.97 -5.31
CA GLY A 58 2.53 15.04 -5.26
C GLY A 58 1.29 14.65 -4.46
N SER A 59 0.75 13.46 -4.73
CA SER A 59 -0.38 12.88 -3.98
C SER A 59 -0.04 12.67 -2.50
N PHE A 60 1.18 12.23 -2.19
CA PHE A 60 1.68 12.08 -0.81
C PHE A 60 1.78 13.43 -0.08
N LEU A 61 2.36 14.44 -0.72
CA LEU A 61 2.48 15.78 -0.15
C LEU A 61 1.10 16.41 0.09
N LEU A 62 0.18 16.26 -0.86
CA LEU A 62 -1.20 16.72 -0.71
C LEU A 62 -1.89 16.02 0.47
N SER A 63 -1.74 14.70 0.58
CA SER A 63 -2.30 13.91 1.69
C SER A 63 -1.77 14.37 3.05
N MET A 64 -0.45 14.57 3.16
CA MET A 64 0.19 15.11 4.37
C MET A 64 -0.29 16.52 4.71
N LEU A 65 -0.43 17.38 3.71
CA LEU A 65 -0.94 18.75 3.89
C LEU A 65 -2.39 18.73 4.38
N LEU A 66 -3.25 17.89 3.78
CA LEU A 66 -4.66 17.76 4.16
C LEU A 66 -4.82 17.27 5.60
N ILE A 67 -4.05 16.27 6.02
CA ILE A 67 -4.09 15.76 7.40
C ILE A 67 -3.66 16.84 8.39
N LYS A 68 -2.54 17.53 8.13
CA LYS A 68 -2.08 18.63 9.00
C LYS A 68 -3.08 19.79 9.04
N ALA A 69 -3.63 20.16 7.90
CA ALA A 69 -4.64 21.21 7.79
C ALA A 69 -5.91 20.83 8.57
N ALA A 70 -6.37 19.58 8.46
CA ALA A 70 -7.53 19.09 9.21
C ALA A 70 -7.28 19.11 10.73
N LEU A 71 -6.10 18.69 11.19
CA LEU A 71 -5.70 18.76 12.60
C LEU A 71 -5.66 20.21 13.11
N LEU A 72 -5.08 21.13 12.33
CA LEU A 72 -5.01 22.55 12.70
C LEU A 72 -6.39 23.22 12.69
N TRP A 73 -7.23 22.89 11.71
CA TRP A 73 -8.60 23.40 11.61
C TRP A 73 -9.43 22.96 12.82
N ARG A 74 -9.32 21.68 13.19
CA ARG A 74 -9.96 21.16 14.41
C ARG A 74 -9.51 21.89 15.68
N LYS A 75 -8.22 22.23 15.80
CA LYS A 75 -7.73 23.00 16.97
C LYS A 75 -8.36 24.40 17.06
N ARG A 76 -8.78 24.99 15.95
CA ARG A 76 -9.41 26.33 15.89
C ARG A 76 -10.93 26.29 15.99
N GLN A 77 -11.58 25.28 15.42
CA GLN A 77 -13.03 25.17 15.35
C GLN A 77 -13.50 23.72 15.46
N ALA A 78 -14.72 23.52 15.97
CA ALA A 78 -15.34 22.20 16.00
C ALA A 78 -15.38 21.59 14.59
N PHE A 79 -14.79 20.41 14.43
CA PHE A 79 -14.70 19.71 13.15
C PHE A 79 -16.07 19.09 12.80
N ARG A 80 -16.94 19.91 12.19
CA ARG A 80 -18.32 19.52 11.80
C ARG A 80 -18.33 18.75 10.47
N ILE A 81 -19.48 18.18 10.13
CA ILE A 81 -19.70 17.41 8.89
C ILE A 81 -19.29 18.16 7.62
N TRP A 82 -19.56 19.47 7.55
CA TRP A 82 -19.22 20.31 6.40
C TRP A 82 -17.72 20.52 6.24
N SER A 83 -17.01 20.72 7.36
CA SER A 83 -15.54 20.77 7.36
C SER A 83 -14.96 19.44 6.93
N PHE A 84 -15.49 18.31 7.44
CA PHE A 84 -15.08 16.98 7.00
C PHE A 84 -15.27 16.79 5.49
N LEU A 85 -16.42 17.16 4.93
CA LEU A 85 -16.68 17.05 3.49
C LEU A 85 -15.72 17.90 2.64
N LEU A 86 -15.36 19.09 3.13
CA LEU A 86 -14.39 19.98 2.48
C LEU A 86 -12.99 19.37 2.41
N PHE A 87 -12.56 18.58 3.41
CA PHE A 87 -11.29 17.85 3.38
C PHE A 87 -11.38 16.50 2.65
N LEU A 88 -12.57 15.90 2.61
CA LEU A 88 -12.80 14.62 1.93
C LEU A 88 -12.68 14.74 0.41
N LEU A 89 -13.24 15.80 -0.18
CA LEU A 89 -13.19 16.04 -1.63
C LEU A 89 -11.74 16.11 -2.17
N PRO A 90 -10.84 16.93 -1.59
CA PRO A 90 -9.42 16.93 -1.95
C PRO A 90 -8.71 15.60 -1.71
N ALA A 91 -9.10 14.82 -0.70
CA ALA A 91 -8.47 13.51 -0.43
C ALA A 91 -8.82 12.46 -1.51
N LEU A 92 -10.00 12.59 -2.13
CA LEU A 92 -10.43 11.76 -3.26
C LEU A 92 -9.87 12.27 -4.60
N PHE A 93 -9.48 13.54 -4.68
CA PHE A 93 -9.03 14.16 -5.92
C PHE A 93 -7.88 13.43 -6.63
N PRO A 94 -6.78 13.00 -5.95
CA PRO A 94 -5.72 12.20 -6.58
C PRO A 94 -6.24 10.92 -7.24
N MET A 95 -7.17 10.23 -6.56
CA MET A 95 -7.77 8.99 -7.03
C MET A 95 -8.63 9.19 -8.28
N ILE A 96 -9.23 10.37 -8.45
CA ILE A 96 -10.05 10.71 -9.62
C ILE A 96 -9.14 11.15 -10.77
N LEU A 97 -8.16 12.02 -10.48
CA LEU A 97 -7.28 12.62 -11.48
C LEU A 97 -6.50 11.57 -12.28
N LYS A 98 -6.07 10.49 -11.62
CA LYS A 98 -5.36 9.40 -12.27
C LYS A 98 -6.19 8.71 -13.37
N ASN A 99 -7.51 8.63 -13.24
CA ASN A 99 -8.36 7.98 -14.25
C ASN A 99 -8.39 8.79 -15.57
N PHE A 100 -8.10 10.09 -15.52
CA PHE A 100 -8.03 10.95 -16.70
C PHE A 100 -6.62 11.05 -17.28
N VAL A 101 -5.59 10.85 -16.46
CA VAL A 101 -4.18 11.10 -16.83
C VAL A 101 -3.42 9.82 -17.18
N LEU A 102 -3.80 8.66 -16.65
CA LEU A 102 -3.11 7.40 -16.88
C LEU A 102 -3.76 6.57 -17.99
N ILE A 103 -2.99 6.29 -19.04
CA ILE A 103 -3.37 5.36 -20.12
C ILE A 103 -3.55 3.94 -19.54
N PRO A 104 -4.69 3.26 -19.77
CA PRO A 104 -4.92 1.90 -19.27
C PRO A 104 -3.90 0.93 -19.87
N GLY A 105 -3.15 0.21 -19.02
CA GLY A 105 -2.36 -0.96 -19.43
C GLY A 105 -0.93 -1.10 -18.89
N GLN A 106 -0.28 -0.04 -18.37
CA GLN A 106 1.15 -0.11 -17.99
C GLN A 106 1.53 0.32 -16.56
N GLN A 107 0.56 0.64 -15.69
CA GLN A 107 0.86 1.33 -14.42
C GLN A 107 0.11 0.78 -13.18
N LEU A 108 -0.09 -0.54 -13.11
CA LEU A 108 -0.75 -1.21 -11.96
C LEU A 108 -0.19 -0.80 -10.58
N PRO A 109 1.14 -0.71 -10.37
CA PRO A 109 1.71 -0.34 -9.07
C PRO A 109 1.38 1.09 -8.65
N LEU A 110 1.37 2.05 -9.59
CA LEU A 110 0.99 3.43 -9.29
C LEU A 110 -0.50 3.51 -8.94
N TYR A 111 -1.33 2.79 -9.69
CA TYR A 111 -2.76 2.74 -9.43
C TYR A 111 -3.05 2.24 -8.02
N ALA A 112 -2.43 1.12 -7.62
CA ALA A 112 -2.53 0.54 -6.30
C ALA A 112 -2.09 1.53 -5.21
N ALA A 113 -0.91 2.13 -5.39
CA ALA A 113 -0.35 3.11 -4.46
C ALA A 113 -1.27 4.30 -4.22
N GLU A 114 -1.84 4.88 -5.28
CA GLU A 114 -2.73 6.04 -5.16
C GLU A 114 -4.08 5.70 -4.52
N VAL A 115 -4.68 4.54 -4.83
CA VAL A 115 -5.90 4.10 -4.11
C VAL A 115 -5.61 3.96 -2.63
N CYS A 116 -4.57 3.20 -2.27
CA CYS A 116 -4.22 2.96 -0.88
C CYS A 116 -3.90 4.26 -0.13
N LEU A 117 -3.19 5.19 -0.76
CA LEU A 117 -2.85 6.48 -0.17
C LEU A 117 -4.10 7.33 0.11
N SER A 118 -5.03 7.44 -0.86
CA SER A 118 -6.30 8.14 -0.65
C SER A 118 -7.14 7.49 0.43
N LEU A 119 -7.26 6.15 0.45
CA LEU A 119 -8.01 5.43 1.49
C LEU A 119 -7.43 5.65 2.89
N LYS A 120 -6.10 5.56 3.05
CA LYS A 120 -5.41 5.85 4.32
C LYS A 120 -5.65 7.28 4.77
N THR A 121 -5.62 8.24 3.85
CA THR A 121 -5.87 9.66 4.14
C THR A 121 -7.30 9.87 4.62
N ILE A 122 -8.28 9.30 3.92
CA ILE A 122 -9.71 9.35 4.31
C ILE A 122 -9.91 8.72 5.69
N GLN A 123 -9.29 7.57 5.94
CA GLN A 123 -9.36 6.89 7.23
C GLN A 123 -8.86 7.79 8.37
N ILE A 124 -7.73 8.47 8.18
CA ILE A 124 -7.22 9.43 9.18
C ILE A 124 -8.18 10.60 9.35
N LEU A 125 -8.72 11.18 8.27
CA LEU A 125 -9.71 12.25 8.35
C LEU A 125 -10.96 11.84 9.12
N VAL A 126 -11.45 10.61 8.93
CA VAL A 126 -12.56 10.04 9.69
C VAL A 126 -12.21 9.90 11.18
N TYR A 127 -10.99 9.48 11.51
CA TYR A 127 -10.56 9.39 12.91
C TYR A 127 -10.39 10.76 13.58
N ILE A 128 -9.97 11.80 12.83
CA ILE A 128 -9.94 13.19 13.31
C ILE A 128 -11.37 13.68 13.56
N TYR A 129 -12.29 13.41 12.63
CA TYR A 129 -13.71 13.76 12.77
C TYR A 129 -14.38 13.08 13.97
N ARG A 130 -14.05 11.80 14.25
CA ARG A 130 -14.58 11.04 15.40
C ARG A 130 -13.85 11.31 16.72
N ASP A 131 -13.00 12.33 16.79
CA ASP A 131 -12.19 12.70 17.96
C ASP A 131 -11.22 11.61 18.46
N ARG A 132 -10.95 10.57 17.66
CA ARG A 132 -10.10 9.43 18.04
C ARG A 132 -8.61 9.75 17.96
N ILE A 133 -8.21 10.67 17.07
CA ILE A 133 -6.81 11.12 16.91
C ILE A 133 -6.77 12.62 17.15
N ARG A 134 -6.03 13.06 18.18
CA ARG A 134 -5.89 14.49 18.53
C ARG A 134 -4.60 15.11 18.05
N GLU A 135 -3.54 14.31 18.06
CA GLU A 135 -2.23 14.69 17.58
C GLU A 135 -1.65 13.52 16.80
N TYR A 136 -0.98 13.83 15.69
CA TYR A 136 -0.39 12.82 14.84
C TYR A 136 0.95 13.35 14.33
N PRO A 137 2.09 12.80 14.82
CA PRO A 137 3.40 13.31 14.45
C PRO A 137 3.67 13.07 12.96
N ALA A 138 4.28 14.05 12.29
CA ALA A 138 4.45 14.01 10.84
C ALA A 138 5.28 12.81 10.36
N GLY A 139 6.27 12.36 11.14
CA GLY A 139 7.08 11.19 10.82
C GLY A 139 6.28 9.88 10.85
N GLU A 140 5.40 9.73 11.84
CA GLU A 140 4.50 8.57 11.94
C GLU A 140 3.46 8.59 10.82
N CYS A 141 2.93 9.77 10.50
CA CYS A 141 1.99 9.94 9.39
C CYS A 141 2.62 9.60 8.05
N ALA A 142 3.83 10.09 7.79
CA ALA A 142 4.60 9.72 6.61
C ALA A 142 4.87 8.21 6.56
N GLY A 143 5.24 7.62 7.71
CA GLY A 143 5.46 6.18 7.86
C GLY A 143 4.22 5.37 7.51
N PHE A 144 3.07 5.71 8.06
CA PHE A 144 1.82 5.04 7.80
C PHE A 144 1.38 5.14 6.33
N LEU A 145 1.44 6.35 5.76
CA LEU A 145 1.04 6.59 4.38
C LEU A 145 1.93 5.83 3.40
N LEU A 146 3.25 5.90 3.57
CA LEU A 146 4.22 5.29 2.67
C LEU A 146 4.52 3.82 2.96
N PHE A 147 3.97 3.23 4.02
CA PHE A 147 4.29 1.87 4.44
C PHE A 147 4.12 0.86 3.30
N PHE A 148 5.24 0.36 2.76
CA PHE A 148 5.25 -0.42 1.52
C PHE A 148 4.39 -1.70 1.56
N PRO A 149 4.27 -2.44 2.69
CA PRO A 149 3.45 -3.65 2.72
C PRO A 149 1.97 -3.38 2.47
N SER A 150 1.45 -2.22 2.89
CA SER A 150 0.04 -1.84 2.69
C SER A 150 -0.14 -0.86 1.52
N LEU A 151 0.93 -0.43 0.85
CA LEU A 151 0.88 0.52 -0.26
C LEU A 151 0.44 -0.14 -1.59
N PHE A 152 0.66 -1.44 -1.76
CA PHE A 152 0.31 -2.18 -2.97
C PHE A 152 -0.91 -3.10 -2.78
N LEU A 153 -2.03 -2.56 -2.30
CA LEU A 153 -3.27 -3.31 -2.01
C LEU A 153 -3.11 -4.41 -0.94
N GLY A 154 -2.15 -4.24 -0.03
CA GLY A 154 -2.09 -5.05 1.19
C GLY A 154 -3.29 -4.78 2.11
N PRO A 155 -3.47 -5.59 3.17
CA PRO A 155 -4.50 -5.32 4.17
C PRO A 155 -4.33 -3.89 4.70
N LEU A 156 -5.44 -3.15 4.69
CA LEU A 156 -5.45 -1.76 5.14
C LEU A 156 -5.39 -1.77 6.67
N ASP A 157 -4.18 -1.63 7.21
CA ASP A 157 -3.98 -1.49 8.65
C ASP A 157 -4.71 -0.26 9.18
N ASN A 158 -5.31 -0.40 10.36
CA ASN A 158 -5.90 0.74 11.05
C ASN A 158 -4.79 1.70 11.51
N SER A 159 -4.93 2.99 11.22
CA SER A 159 -4.00 4.02 11.71
C SER A 159 -3.71 3.94 13.23
N LEU A 160 -4.69 3.51 14.04
CA LEU A 160 -4.52 3.31 15.49
C LEU A 160 -3.65 2.08 15.82
N GLU A 161 -3.77 1.00 15.04
CA GLU A 161 -2.97 -0.21 15.21
C GLU A 161 -1.54 0.02 14.71
N PHE A 162 -1.38 0.80 13.64
CA PHE A 162 -0.09 1.27 13.19
C PHE A 162 0.60 2.13 14.25
N HIS A 163 -0.12 3.05 14.90
CA HIS A 163 0.42 3.86 16.01
C HIS A 163 0.95 3.00 17.17
N ARG A 164 0.20 1.96 17.55
CA ARG A 164 0.64 0.99 18.57
C ARG A 164 1.90 0.28 18.12
N SER A 165 1.95 -0.18 16.87
CA SER A 165 3.11 -0.88 16.31
C SER A 165 4.32 0.04 16.14
N TRP A 166 4.10 1.33 15.95
CA TRP A 166 5.14 2.36 15.88
C TRP A 166 5.76 2.65 17.25
N THR A 167 4.98 2.62 18.33
CA THR A 167 5.50 2.90 19.67
C THR A 167 5.98 1.64 20.40
N TYR A 168 5.46 0.48 20.03
CA TYR A 168 5.72 -0.79 20.68
C TYR A 168 6.99 -1.47 20.16
N VAL A 169 7.87 -1.86 21.08
CA VAL A 169 9.03 -2.71 20.80
C VAL A 169 8.77 -4.10 21.38
N PRO A 170 8.66 -5.17 20.56
CA PRO A 170 8.43 -6.51 21.05
C PRO A 170 9.65 -7.08 21.77
N SER A 171 9.41 -7.91 22.79
CA SER A 171 10.48 -8.70 23.43
C SER A 171 11.04 -9.76 22.47
N VAL A 172 12.26 -10.25 22.68
CA VAL A 172 12.89 -11.26 21.79
C VAL A 172 12.04 -12.54 21.66
N LYS A 173 11.39 -12.98 22.74
CA LYS A 173 10.50 -14.16 22.72
C LYS A 173 9.29 -13.93 21.83
N GLU A 174 8.66 -12.77 21.98
CA GLU A 174 7.51 -12.37 21.17
C GLU A 174 7.91 -12.16 19.71
N TYR A 175 9.05 -11.51 19.47
CA TYR A 175 9.60 -11.30 18.13
C TYR A 175 9.87 -12.61 17.40
N ARG A 176 10.45 -13.60 18.07
CA ARG A 176 10.66 -14.94 17.49
C ARG A 176 9.35 -15.61 17.08
N ARG A 177 8.30 -15.47 17.89
CA ARG A 177 6.96 -15.99 17.58
C ARG A 177 6.36 -15.30 16.36
N LEU A 178 6.44 -13.96 16.30
CA LEU A 178 5.98 -13.16 15.17
C LEU A 178 6.76 -13.47 13.89
N LEU A 179 8.08 -13.62 13.97
CA LEU A 179 8.94 -13.98 12.85
C LEU A 179 8.58 -15.36 12.29
N GLY A 180 8.38 -16.36 13.16
CA GLY A 180 7.95 -17.70 12.75
C GLY A 180 6.59 -17.69 12.05
N LYS A 181 5.64 -16.90 12.57
CA LYS A 181 4.33 -16.69 11.93
C LYS A 181 4.47 -16.02 10.56
N GLY A 182 5.23 -14.92 10.48
CA GLY A 182 5.45 -14.17 9.24
C GLY A 182 6.16 -15.00 8.17
N LEU A 183 7.15 -15.82 8.54
CA LEU A 183 7.82 -16.73 7.61
C LEU A 183 6.86 -17.79 7.08
N LYS A 184 6.00 -18.36 7.95
CA LYS A 184 4.96 -19.30 7.54
C LYS A 184 3.99 -18.66 6.54
N GLU A 185 3.49 -17.47 6.84
CA GLU A 185 2.58 -16.73 5.94
C GLU A 185 3.25 -16.37 4.61
N LEU A 186 4.54 -16.00 4.62
CA LEU A 186 5.31 -15.75 3.40
C LEU A 186 5.42 -17.00 2.53
N LEU A 187 5.70 -18.16 3.13
CA LEU A 187 5.77 -19.44 2.42
C LEU A 187 4.41 -19.82 1.82
N TRP A 188 3.32 -19.65 2.57
CA TRP A 188 1.97 -19.84 2.03
C TRP A 188 1.69 -18.88 0.87
N GLY A 189 2.07 -17.61 1.00
CA GLY A 189 1.93 -16.63 -0.08
C GLY A 189 2.66 -17.04 -1.36
N ILE A 190 3.90 -17.52 -1.24
CA ILE A 190 4.67 -18.06 -2.37
C ILE A 190 3.98 -19.29 -2.96
N PHE A 191 3.47 -20.19 -2.12
CA PHE A 191 2.72 -21.36 -2.58
C PHE A 191 1.46 -20.96 -3.37
N TYR A 192 0.66 -20.02 -2.86
CA TYR A 192 -0.51 -19.50 -3.57
C TYR A 192 -0.13 -18.84 -4.90
N LEU A 193 0.91 -18.01 -4.92
CA LEU A 193 1.31 -17.26 -6.10
C LEU A 193 1.93 -18.15 -7.19
N LEU A 194 2.71 -19.17 -6.82
CA LEU A 194 3.40 -20.02 -7.80
C LEU A 194 2.57 -21.20 -8.27
N PHE A 195 1.79 -21.83 -7.38
CA PHE A 195 1.05 -23.05 -7.72
C PHE A 195 -0.39 -22.74 -8.09
N ILE A 196 -1.15 -22.11 -7.18
CA ILE A 196 -2.59 -21.91 -7.38
C ILE A 196 -2.84 -20.90 -8.50
N ALA A 197 -2.12 -19.78 -8.54
CA ALA A 197 -2.26 -18.82 -9.62
C ALA A 197 -1.85 -19.41 -10.98
N HIS A 198 -0.85 -20.31 -11.01
CA HIS A 198 -0.44 -20.96 -12.25
C HIS A 198 -1.47 -21.96 -12.77
N ILE A 199 -2.03 -22.81 -11.89
CA ILE A 199 -3.10 -23.75 -12.26
C ILE A 199 -4.33 -22.98 -12.74
N LEU A 200 -4.73 -21.94 -12.01
CA LEU A 200 -5.88 -21.11 -12.39
C LEU A 200 -5.64 -20.37 -13.71
N SER A 201 -4.41 -19.92 -13.96
CA SER A 201 -4.01 -19.31 -15.24
C SER A 201 -4.21 -20.27 -16.41
N ILE A 202 -3.82 -21.54 -16.26
CA ILE A 202 -3.99 -22.55 -17.32
C ILE A 202 -5.49 -22.78 -17.55
N PHE A 203 -6.25 -22.98 -16.48
CA PHE A 203 -7.70 -23.20 -16.55
C PHE A 203 -8.45 -22.01 -17.18
N LEU A 204 -8.10 -20.78 -16.82
CA LEU A 204 -8.66 -19.57 -17.43
C LEU A 204 -8.32 -19.44 -18.92
N GLN A 205 -7.13 -19.86 -19.34
CA GLN A 205 -6.74 -19.86 -20.75
C GLN A 205 -7.56 -20.86 -21.56
N GLU A 206 -7.81 -22.06 -21.02
CA GLU A 206 -8.67 -23.06 -21.67
C GLU A 206 -10.10 -22.56 -21.83
N LEU A 207 -10.69 -21.94 -20.79
CA LEU A 207 -12.02 -21.33 -20.84
C LEU A 207 -12.12 -20.16 -21.83
N PHE A 208 -11.05 -19.38 -22.00
CA PHE A 208 -11.03 -18.29 -22.97
C PHE A 208 -10.95 -18.81 -24.41
N LEU A 209 -10.16 -19.85 -24.65
CA LEU A 209 -10.06 -20.48 -25.97
C LEU A 209 -11.37 -21.17 -26.39
N GLU A 210 -12.07 -21.85 -25.47
CA GLU A 210 -13.38 -22.45 -25.74
C GLU A 210 -14.45 -21.39 -26.07
N LYS A 211 -14.38 -20.22 -25.43
CA LYS A 211 -15.31 -19.11 -25.66
C LYS A 211 -15.08 -18.41 -27.00
N ASP A 212 -13.81 -18.24 -27.41
CA ASP A 212 -13.48 -17.65 -28.72
C ASP A 212 -13.88 -18.58 -29.88
N ASP A 213 -13.74 -19.90 -29.73
CA ASP A 213 -14.19 -20.89 -30.73
C ASP A 213 -15.71 -20.91 -30.90
N LEU A 214 -16.48 -20.83 -29.80
CA LEU A 214 -17.95 -20.72 -29.84
C LEU A 214 -18.43 -19.43 -30.53
N ILE A 215 -17.74 -18.30 -30.28
CA ILE A 215 -18.04 -17.01 -30.94
C ILE A 215 -17.72 -17.07 -32.44
N GLN A 216 -16.71 -17.85 -32.84
CA GLN A 216 -16.31 -18.01 -34.24
C GLN A 216 -17.23 -18.99 -34.98
N GLN A 217 -17.68 -20.07 -34.34
CA GLN A 217 -18.70 -20.98 -34.88
C GLN A 217 -20.06 -20.29 -35.10
N MET A 218 -20.51 -19.45 -34.15
CA MET A 218 -21.75 -18.68 -34.32
C MET A 218 -21.68 -17.65 -35.45
N ARG A 219 -20.48 -17.12 -35.76
CA ARG A 219 -20.27 -16.14 -36.84
C ARG A 219 -20.22 -16.76 -38.24
N CYS A 220 -19.96 -18.06 -38.35
CA CYS A 220 -20.03 -18.81 -39.61
C CYS A 220 -21.45 -19.31 -39.94
N PHE A 221 -22.40 -19.19 -39.02
CA PHE A 221 -23.78 -19.65 -39.18
C PHE A 221 -24.78 -18.52 -39.49
N ILE A 222 -24.32 -17.27 -39.53
CA ILE A 222 -25.06 -16.05 -39.94
C ILE A 222 -24.45 -15.55 -41.25
#